data_AF-A0A1Q3MJT5-F1
#
_entry.id   AF-A0A1Q3MJT5-F1
#
_cell.length_a   1.000
_cell.length_b   1.000
_cell.length_c   1.000
_cell.angle_alpha   90.00
_cell.angle_beta   90.00
_cell.angle_gamma   90.00
#
_symmetry.space_group_name_H-M   'P 1'
#
loop_
_entity.id
_entity.type
_entity.pdbx_description
1 polymer ?
#
loop_
_entity_poly.entity_id
_entity_poly.type
_entity_poly.pdbx_seq_one_letter_code
_entity_poly.pdbx_strand_id
1 'polypeptide(L)'
;MFPMPHTITHEPKVANQGANKVKKTPSYGDAVEMKAMVQPTNPTAVFAVTGVVMNRPHNVYLSVANGEGMKVGDRITYESQEYVVSAPVRVWRGVGIDYAIVTIADKDGDE
;
A
#
# COMPACT_ATOMS: atom_id res chain seq x y z
N MET A 1 0.89 16.29 -11.56
CA MET A 1 1.99 15.33 -11.34
C MET A 1 1.57 14.00 -11.93
N PHE A 2 2.33 13.43 -12.87
CA PHE A 2 1.97 12.15 -13.49
C PHE A 2 2.35 10.98 -12.57
N PRO A 3 1.52 9.91 -12.47
CA PRO A 3 1.88 8.72 -11.72
C PRO A 3 3.13 8.08 -12.32
N MET A 4 4.14 7.77 -11.51
CA MET A 4 5.36 7.10 -11.97
C MET A 4 5.22 5.58 -11.77
N PRO A 5 5.76 4.74 -12.69
CA PRO A 5 5.73 3.30 -12.53
C PRO A 5 6.76 2.85 -11.49
N HIS A 6 6.30 2.09 -10.50
CA HIS A 6 7.10 1.58 -9.40
C HIS A 6 6.89 0.07 -9.22
N THR A 7 7.84 -0.56 -8.53
CA THR A 7 7.64 -1.90 -7.95
C THR A 7 7.33 -1.74 -6.47
N ILE A 8 6.28 -2.40 -6.02
CA ILE A 8 5.95 -2.54 -4.60
C ILE A 8 5.97 -4.02 -4.23
N THR A 9 6.18 -4.30 -2.95
CA THR A 9 6.04 -5.65 -2.38
C THR A 9 4.82 -5.65 -1.46
N HIS A 10 3.86 -6.53 -1.70
CA HIS A 10 2.70 -6.74 -0.85
C HIS A 10 2.88 -7.99 -0.01
N GLU A 11 2.59 -7.87 1.28
CA GLU A 11 2.59 -8.99 2.22
C GLU A 11 1.25 -8.99 2.96
N PRO A 12 0.38 -9.97 2.69
CA PRO A 12 -0.97 -9.99 3.25
C PRO A 12 -0.90 -10.23 4.76
N LYS A 13 -1.74 -9.53 5.52
CA LYS A 13 -1.82 -9.73 6.96
C LYS A 13 -2.40 -11.12 7.24
N VAL A 14 -1.62 -11.98 7.90
CA VAL A 14 -2.12 -13.27 8.35
C VAL A 14 -2.99 -13.01 9.57
N ALA A 15 -4.26 -13.41 9.51
CA ALA A 15 -5.13 -13.38 10.67
C ALA A 15 -4.44 -14.16 11.81
N ASN A 16 -4.18 -13.50 12.94
CA ASN A 16 -3.56 -14.13 14.10
C ASN A 16 -4.33 -15.40 14.45
N GLN A 17 -3.78 -16.56 14.10
CA GLN A 17 -4.30 -17.84 14.54
C GLN A 17 -4.03 -17.95 16.03
N GLY A 18 -5.09 -17.78 16.81
CA GLY A 18 -5.13 -18.18 18.21
C GLY A 18 -4.49 -17.18 19.17
N ALA A 19 -5.29 -16.79 20.16
CA ALA A 19 -4.85 -16.17 21.39
C ALA A 19 -3.56 -16.78 21.93
N ASN A 20 -2.46 -16.04 21.88
CA ASN A 20 -1.39 -16.23 22.85
C ASN A 20 -0.70 -14.90 23.12
N LYS A 21 -0.76 -14.49 24.40
CA LYS A 21 -0.17 -13.26 24.95
C LYS A 21 1.35 -13.30 24.82
N VAL A 22 1.85 -13.00 23.64
CA VAL A 22 3.24 -12.59 23.42
C VAL A 22 3.15 -11.43 22.45
N LYS A 23 3.81 -10.31 22.73
CA LYS A 23 4.00 -9.20 21.78
C LYS A 23 4.68 -9.78 20.52
N LYS A 24 3.91 -10.37 19.62
CA LYS A 24 4.41 -10.95 18.37
C LYS A 24 4.27 -9.89 17.31
N THR A 25 5.41 -9.55 16.70
CA THR A 25 5.47 -8.90 15.39
C THR A 25 4.35 -9.48 14.51
N PRO A 26 3.49 -8.66 13.89
CA PRO A 26 2.43 -9.17 13.04
C PRO A 26 3.02 -10.14 12.02
N SER A 27 2.46 -11.35 11.95
CA SER A 27 2.85 -12.33 10.94
C SER A 27 2.21 -11.92 9.61
N TYR A 28 3.03 -11.73 8.59
CA TYR A 28 2.57 -11.51 7.23
C TYR A 28 2.80 -12.77 6.39
N GLY A 29 2.00 -12.92 5.33
CA GLY A 29 2.11 -14.03 4.39
C GLY A 29 3.27 -13.81 3.42
N ASP A 30 3.36 -14.68 2.40
CA ASP A 30 4.41 -14.59 1.39
C ASP A 30 4.39 -13.26 0.65
N ALA A 31 5.58 -12.71 0.41
CA ALA A 31 5.79 -11.45 -0.28
C ALA A 31 5.51 -11.59 -1.79
N VAL A 32 4.67 -10.71 -2.33
CA VAL A 32 4.35 -10.65 -3.75
C VAL A 32 4.79 -9.30 -4.31
N GLU A 33 5.74 -9.32 -5.26
CA GLU A 33 6.15 -8.13 -5.99
C GLU A 33 5.18 -7.81 -7.13
N MET A 34 4.83 -6.54 -7.27
CA MET A 34 3.93 -6.09 -8.32
C MET A 34 4.27 -4.70 -8.85
N LYS A 35 3.94 -4.50 -10.12
CA LYS A 35 4.01 -3.19 -10.78
C LYS A 35 2.83 -2.35 -10.33
N ALA A 36 3.12 -1.13 -9.91
CA ALA A 36 2.15 -0.16 -9.44
C ALA A 36 2.44 1.23 -10.00
N MET A 37 1.45 2.11 -9.98
CA MET A 37 1.69 3.55 -10.08
C MET A 37 1.44 4.18 -8.71
N VAL A 38 2.36 5.00 -8.22
CA VAL A 38 2.23 5.64 -6.90
C VAL A 38 1.98 7.12 -7.09
N GLN A 39 0.99 7.65 -6.38
CA GLN A 39 0.64 9.07 -6.38
C GLN A 39 0.38 9.57 -4.95
N PRO A 40 1.00 10.67 -4.52
CA PRO A 40 0.67 11.32 -3.25
C PRO A 40 -0.80 11.74 -3.22
N THR A 41 -1.48 11.56 -2.08
CA THR A 41 -2.85 12.10 -1.92
C THR A 41 -2.83 13.61 -1.72
N ASN A 42 -1.74 14.16 -1.17
CA ASN A 42 -1.57 15.59 -1.00
C ASN A 42 -0.78 16.18 -2.19
N PRO A 43 -1.37 17.09 -2.99
CA PRO A 43 -0.69 17.73 -4.11
C PRO A 43 0.46 18.65 -3.68
N THR A 44 0.58 19.00 -2.39
CA THR A 44 1.69 19.79 -1.83
C THR A 44 2.83 18.94 -1.28
N ALA A 45 2.81 17.61 -1.47
CA ALA A 45 3.92 16.75 -1.08
C ALA A 45 5.18 17.10 -1.88
N VAL A 46 6.25 17.50 -1.18
CA VAL A 46 7.51 17.93 -1.79
C VAL A 46 8.44 16.73 -1.95
N PHE A 47 8.91 16.48 -3.17
CA PHE A 47 9.92 15.48 -3.46
C PHE A 47 11.28 16.05 -3.07
N ALA A 48 11.79 15.69 -1.88
CA ALA A 48 13.14 16.07 -1.49
C ALA A 48 14.18 15.16 -2.17
N VAL A 49 15.32 15.75 -2.52
CA VAL A 49 16.42 15.12 -3.29
C VAL A 49 17.05 13.92 -2.56
N THR A 50 16.83 13.78 -1.26
CA THR A 50 17.36 12.71 -0.40
C THR A 50 16.34 11.64 -0.03
N GLY A 51 15.14 11.69 -0.61
CA GLY A 51 14.00 10.84 -0.26
C GLY A 51 12.73 11.67 -0.11
N VAL A 52 11.59 11.09 -0.47
CA VAL A 52 10.32 11.82 -0.45
C VAL A 52 9.94 12.12 1.00
N VAL A 53 9.86 13.41 1.36
CA VAL A 53 9.18 13.85 2.60
C VAL A 53 7.69 13.80 2.29
N MET A 54 7.19 12.58 2.32
CA MET A 54 5.82 12.20 2.04
C MET A 54 4.97 12.70 3.22
N ASN A 55 4.16 13.74 3.04
CA ASN A 55 3.00 13.90 3.92
C ASN A 55 2.01 12.80 3.50
N ARG A 56 2.19 11.62 4.09
CA ARG A 56 1.41 10.39 3.87
C ARG A 56 -0.05 10.71 4.23
N PRO A 57 -1.06 10.19 3.50
CA PRO A 57 -1.11 8.93 2.72
C PRO A 57 -0.80 9.02 1.20
N HIS A 58 -0.71 7.86 0.54
CA HIS A 58 -0.49 7.68 -0.91
C HIS A 58 -1.58 6.82 -1.53
N ASN A 59 -1.92 7.09 -2.80
CA ASN A 59 -2.71 6.19 -3.62
C ASN A 59 -1.77 5.37 -4.52
N VAL A 60 -1.94 4.06 -4.45
CA VAL A 60 -1.25 3.07 -5.26
C VAL A 60 -2.26 2.49 -6.25
N TYR A 61 -2.00 2.65 -7.53
CA TYR A 61 -2.83 2.10 -8.60
C TYR A 61 -2.21 0.79 -9.10
N LEU A 62 -3.01 -0.27 -9.07
CA LEU A 62 -2.65 -1.63 -9.45
C LEU A 62 -3.63 -2.16 -10.49
N SER A 63 -3.27 -3.24 -11.19
CA SER A 63 -4.27 -4.03 -11.90
C SER A 63 -5.28 -4.59 -10.91
N VAL A 64 -6.54 -4.76 -11.33
CA VAL A 64 -7.58 -5.32 -10.46
C VAL A 64 -7.21 -6.70 -9.93
N ALA A 65 -6.60 -7.55 -10.78
CA ALA A 65 -6.13 -8.87 -10.39
C ALA A 65 -5.17 -8.86 -9.19
N ASN A 66 -4.37 -7.81 -9.04
CA ASN A 66 -3.42 -7.68 -7.93
C ASN A 66 -4.02 -6.95 -6.72
N GLY A 67 -4.87 -5.95 -6.95
CA GLY A 67 -5.38 -5.10 -5.87
C GLY A 67 -6.66 -5.59 -5.18
N GLU A 68 -7.55 -6.32 -5.87
CA GLU A 68 -8.87 -6.72 -5.33
C GLU A 68 -8.76 -7.62 -4.09
N GLY A 69 -7.65 -8.36 -3.94
CA GLY A 69 -7.38 -9.21 -2.78
C GLY A 69 -6.80 -8.50 -1.57
N MET A 70 -6.35 -7.24 -1.69
CA MET A 70 -5.69 -6.53 -0.60
C MET A 70 -6.69 -6.02 0.43
N LYS A 71 -6.28 -5.98 1.69
CA LYS A 71 -7.12 -5.61 2.83
C LYS A 71 -6.44 -4.56 3.70
N VAL A 72 -7.27 -3.82 4.44
CA VAL A 72 -6.79 -2.88 5.46
C VAL A 72 -5.88 -3.60 6.46
N GLY A 73 -4.71 -3.03 6.70
CA GLY A 73 -3.67 -3.59 7.56
C GLY A 73 -2.71 -4.56 6.86
N ASP A 74 -2.87 -4.84 5.57
CA ASP A 74 -1.84 -5.50 4.78
C ASP A 74 -0.58 -4.61 4.70
N ARG A 75 0.60 -5.24 4.68
CA ARG A 75 1.87 -4.52 4.59
C ARG A 75 2.24 -4.30 3.12
N ILE A 76 2.69 -3.09 2.83
CA ILE A 76 3.23 -2.70 1.53
C ILE A 76 4.63 -2.15 1.75
N THR A 77 5.62 -2.74 1.10
CA THR A 77 6.98 -2.20 1.09
C THR A 77 7.22 -1.46 -0.23
N TYR A 78 7.65 -0.21 -0.12
CA TYR A 78 7.93 0.68 -1.25
C TYR A 78 9.20 1.49 -0.97
N GLU A 79 10.19 1.43 -1.87
CA GLU A 79 11.49 2.10 -1.71
C GLU A 79 12.19 1.82 -0.37
N SER A 80 12.17 0.56 0.08
CA SER A 80 12.71 0.12 1.39
C SER A 80 12.00 0.71 2.61
N GLN A 81 10.83 1.31 2.43
CA GLN A 81 9.96 1.79 3.52
C GLN A 81 8.71 0.92 3.64
N GLU A 82 8.32 0.62 4.87
CA GLU A 82 7.11 -0.12 5.17
C GLU A 82 5.91 0.81 5.33
N TYR A 83 4.80 0.43 4.70
CA TYR A 83 3.51 1.08 4.77
C TYR A 83 2.43 0.05 5.08
N VAL A 84 1.25 0.53 5.47
CA VAL A 84 0.06 -0.30 5.64
C VAL A 84 -1.07 0.20 4.76
N VAL A 85 -1.90 -0.71 4.26
CA VAL A 85 -3.14 -0.35 3.61
C VAL A 85 -4.07 0.27 4.66
N SER A 86 -4.38 1.56 4.51
CA SER A 86 -5.12 2.33 5.52
C SER A 86 -6.62 2.44 5.24
N ALA A 87 -7.05 2.18 4.00
CA ALA A 87 -8.45 2.25 3.61
C ALA A 87 -8.85 1.03 2.76
N PRO A 88 -10.15 0.65 2.74
CA PRO A 88 -10.63 -0.39 1.85
C PRO A 88 -10.26 -0.12 0.40
N VAL A 89 -9.82 -1.16 -0.31
CA VAL A 89 -9.42 -1.06 -1.72
C VAL A 89 -10.61 -0.61 -2.56
N ARG A 90 -10.40 0.40 -3.39
CA ARG A 90 -11.41 0.88 -4.33
C ARG A 90 -11.10 0.35 -5.72
N VAL A 91 -12.01 -0.43 -6.28
CA VAL A 91 -11.87 -0.98 -7.63
C VAL A 91 -12.62 -0.09 -8.61
N TRP A 92 -11.94 0.38 -9.65
CA TRP A 92 -12.54 1.08 -10.78
C TRP A 92 -12.51 0.16 -12.00
N ARG A 93 -13.70 -0.16 -12.52
CA ARG A 93 -13.87 -0.93 -13.74
C ARG A 93 -14.45 -0.01 -14.81
N GLY A 94 -13.67 0.28 -15.84
CA GLY A 94 -14.01 1.24 -16.87
C GLY A 94 -13.78 0.68 -18.26
N VAL A 95 -14.33 1.34 -19.29
CA VAL A 95 -14.15 0.91 -20.67
C VAL A 95 -12.71 1.16 -21.10
N GLY A 96 -11.88 0.13 -21.04
CA GLY A 96 -10.51 0.12 -21.60
C GLY A 96 -9.39 -0.15 -20.60
N ILE A 97 -9.55 0.17 -19.31
CA ILE A 97 -8.56 -0.11 -18.26
C ILE A 97 -9.27 -0.35 -16.93
N ASP A 98 -9.04 -1.52 -16.33
CA ASP A 98 -9.48 -1.85 -14.98
C ASP A 98 -8.31 -1.67 -14.01
N TYR A 99 -8.53 -0.91 -12.93
CA TYR A 99 -7.51 -0.72 -11.90
C TYR A 99 -8.08 -0.71 -10.47
N ALA A 100 -7.26 -1.11 -9.52
CA ALA A 100 -7.52 -1.02 -8.10
C ALA A 100 -6.71 0.13 -7.50
N ILE A 101 -7.35 0.93 -6.64
CA ILE A 101 -6.74 2.02 -5.88
C ILE A 101 -6.58 1.54 -4.44
N VAL A 102 -5.34 1.38 -4.02
CA VAL A 102 -4.95 1.01 -2.66
C VAL A 102 -4.39 2.24 -1.98
N THR A 103 -5.02 2.69 -0.90
CA THR A 103 -4.50 3.81 -0.13
C THR A 103 -3.56 3.28 0.95
N ILE A 104 -2.30 3.72 0.92
CA ILE A 104 -1.26 3.33 1.88
C ILE A 104 -0.91 4.51 2.78
N ALA A 105 -0.65 4.22 4.06
CA ALA A 105 -0.19 5.17 5.05
C ALA A 105 0.93 4.55 5.89
N ASP A 106 1.54 5.36 6.76
CA ASP A 106 2.48 4.82 7.74
C ASP A 106 1.85 3.79 8.65
N LYS A 107 2.70 2.91 9.17
CA LYS A 107 2.37 2.03 10.29
C LYS A 107 1.88 2.79 11.53
N ASP A 108 2.33 4.03 11.71
CA ASP A 108 1.90 4.93 12.79
C ASP A 108 0.75 5.87 12.37
N GLY A 109 0.24 5.76 11.13
CA GLY A 109 -0.80 6.62 10.57
C GLY A 109 -2.22 6.36 11.09
N ASP A 110 -2.34 5.80 12.30
CA ASP A 110 -3.58 5.60 13.06
C ASP A 110 -3.61 6.57 14.28
N GLU A 111 -3.05 7.77 14.12
CA GLU A 111 -3.36 8.94 14.98
C GLU A 111 -4.40 9.85 14.30
#